data_AF-A0A732IJE8-F1
#
_entry.id   AF-A0A732IJE8-F1
#
_cell.length_a   1.000
_cell.length_b   1.000
_cell.length_c   1.000
_cell.angle_alpha   90.00
_cell.angle_beta   90.00
_cell.angle_gamma   90.00
#
_symmetry.space_group_name_H-M   'P 1'
#
loop_
_entity.id
_entity.type
_entity.pdbx_description
1 polymer ?
#
loop_
_entity_poly.entity_id
_entity_poly.type
_entity_poly.pdbx_seq_one_letter_code
_entity_poly.pdbx_strand_id
1 'polypeptide(L)' 'YPFGGYNATAIKAAKDAGFHLAVTTVRGKVKPGDNPMLLKRLYILRTDSLETMSRLISNQPQG' A
#
# COMPACT_ATOMS: atom_id res chain seq x y z
N TYR A 1 -4.69 4.93 -6.28
CA TYR A 1 -4.39 5.37 -7.66
C TYR A 1 -4.57 4.24 -8.66
N PRO A 2 -5.21 4.48 -9.82
CA PRO A 2 -5.37 3.47 -10.87
C PRO A 2 -4.02 2.89 -11.30
N PHE A 3 -3.90 1.56 -11.29
CA PHE A 3 -2.65 0.82 -11.58
C PHE A 3 -1.42 1.28 -10.77
N GLY A 4 -1.62 2.06 -9.71
CA GLY A 4 -0.57 2.71 -8.93
C GLY A 4 0.14 3.87 -9.61
N GLY A 5 -0.31 4.33 -10.78
CA GLY A 5 0.23 5.53 -11.43
C GLY A 5 -0.25 6.79 -10.72
N TYR A 6 0.68 7.65 -10.30
CA TYR A 6 0.37 8.94 -9.67
C TYR A 6 1.45 9.98 -9.99
N ASN A 7 1.07 11.24 -9.89
CA ASN A 7 1.96 12.40 -9.94
C ASN A 7 1.53 13.43 -8.88
N ALA A 8 2.25 14.55 -8.80
CA ALA A 8 1.94 15.61 -7.82
C ALA A 8 0.51 16.13 -7.92
N THR A 9 -0.02 16.29 -9.14
CA THR A 9 -1.39 16.76 -9.39
C THR A 9 -2.43 15.78 -8.82
N ALA A 10 -2.27 14.49 -9.06
CA ALA A 10 -3.18 13.46 -8.53
C ALA A 10 -3.14 13.39 -6.99
N ILE A 11 -1.96 13.56 -6.39
CA ILE A 11 -1.81 13.61 -4.92
C ILE A 11 -2.54 14.84 -4.36
N LYS A 12 -2.35 16.01 -4.98
CA LYS A 12 -3.01 17.25 -4.55
C LYS A 12 -4.53 17.13 -4.68
N ALA A 13 -5.04 16.67 -5.82
CA ALA A 13 -6.47 16.51 -6.03
C ALA A 13 -7.11 15.58 -4.99
N ALA A 14 -6.43 14.49 -4.62
CA ALA A 14 -6.93 13.59 -3.58
C ALA A 14 -6.97 14.28 -2.20
N LYS A 15 -5.97 15.09 -1.85
CA LYS A 15 -6.00 15.87 -0.61
C LYS A 15 -7.11 16.93 -0.62
N ASP A 16 -7.24 17.67 -1.72
CA ASP A 16 -8.25 18.73 -1.89
C ASP A 16 -9.68 18.15 -1.84
N ALA A 17 -9.87 16.92 -2.32
CA ALA A 17 -11.14 16.19 -2.23
C ALA A 17 -11.45 15.65 -0.82
N GLY A 18 -10.57 15.86 0.16
CA GLY A 18 -10.77 15.45 1.56
C GLY A 18 -10.35 14.01 1.87
N PHE A 19 -9.63 13.32 0.98
CA PHE A 19 -9.11 11.99 1.32
C PHE A 19 -7.98 12.10 2.35
N HIS A 20 -8.07 11.29 3.40
CA HIS A 20 -7.03 11.22 4.43
C HIS A 20 -5.94 10.21 4.10
N LEU A 21 -6.25 9.17 3.33
CA LEU A 21 -5.33 8.11 2.94
C LEU A 21 -5.51 7.75 1.46
N ALA A 22 -4.44 7.34 0.80
CA ALA A 22 -4.49 6.76 -0.54
C ALA A 22 -3.46 5.64 -0.71
N VAL A 23 -3.85 4.61 -1.46
CA VAL A 23 -3.04 3.40 -1.71
C VAL A 23 -2.48 3.36 -3.13
N THR A 24 -1.26 2.83 -3.26
CA THR A 24 -0.49 2.66 -4.51
C THR A 24 -0.36 1.17 -4.86
N THR A 25 0.25 0.80 -5.98
CA THR A 25 0.68 -0.60 -6.23
C THR A 25 2.07 -0.90 -5.70
N VAL A 26 2.78 0.04 -5.07
CA VAL A 26 4.14 -0.25 -4.57
C VAL A 26 4.10 -1.39 -3.55
N ARG A 27 4.87 -2.45 -3.78
CA ARG A 27 4.91 -3.62 -2.89
C ARG A 27 5.60 -3.26 -1.57
N GLY A 28 4.94 -3.55 -0.45
CA GLY A 28 5.57 -3.47 0.87
C GLY A 28 4.59 -3.21 2.00
N LYS A 29 5.09 -3.32 3.23
CA LYS A 29 4.36 -2.92 4.44
C LYS A 29 4.48 -1.43 4.66
N VAL A 30 3.37 -0.84 5.09
CA VAL A 30 3.34 0.54 5.59
C VAL A 30 4.02 0.58 6.95
N LYS A 31 4.86 1.59 7.18
CA LYS A 31 5.51 1.87 8.46
C LYS A 31 5.03 3.21 9.03
N PRO A 32 5.08 3.42 10.36
CA PRO A 32 4.90 4.75 10.93
C PRO A 32 5.82 5.78 10.25
N GLY A 33 5.26 6.92 9.86
CA GLY A 33 5.98 7.96 9.11
C GLY A 33 5.91 7.84 7.58
N ASP A 34 5.39 6.75 7.02
CA ASP A 34 5.10 6.67 5.58
C ASP A 34 4.04 7.73 5.19
N ASN A 35 4.16 8.29 3.98
CA ASN A 35 3.24 9.32 3.49
C ASN A 35 1.81 8.72 3.37
N PRO A 36 0.80 9.29 4.06
CA PRO A 36 -0.56 8.76 4.08
C PRO A 36 -1.23 8.72 2.71
N MET A 37 -0.78 9.56 1.77
CA MET A 37 -1.30 9.58 0.41
C MET A 37 -0.62 8.57 -0.52
N LEU A 38 0.45 7.89 -0.09
CA LEU A 38 1.26 7.01 -0.94
C LEU A 38 1.49 5.63 -0.29
N LEU A 39 0.45 5.09 0.36
CA LEU A 39 0.58 3.83 1.09
C LEU A 39 0.90 2.65 0.15
N LYS A 40 1.85 1.82 0.58
CA LYS A 40 2.25 0.57 -0.08
C LYS A 40 1.15 -0.48 0.09
N ARG A 41 1.14 -1.51 -0.78
CA ARG A 41 0.26 -2.67 -0.67
C ARG A 41 1.05 -3.97 -0.66
N LEU A 42 0.47 -5.01 -0.07
CA LEU A 42 0.98 -6.37 -0.21
C LEU A 42 0.39 -6.98 -1.48
N TYR A 43 1.22 -7.71 -2.23
CA TYR A 43 0.75 -8.54 -3.33
C TYR A 43 0.38 -9.90 -2.76
N ILE A 44 -0.86 -10.33 -3.00
CA ILE A 44 -1.32 -11.70 -2.79
C ILE A 44 -1.60 -12.27 -4.17
N LEU A 45 -0.82 -13.26 -4.57
CA LEU A 45 -0.90 -13.88 -5.88
C LEU A 45 -1.79 -15.12 -5.81
N ARG A 46 -2.35 -15.51 -6.97
CA ARG A 46 -3.11 -16.76 -7.11
C ARG A 46 -2.29 -17.99 -6.71
N THR A 47 -0.98 -17.93 -6.90
CA THR A 47 -0.03 -19.00 -6.61
C THR A 47 0.44 -19.03 -5.16
N ASP A 48 0.09 -18.02 -4.35
CA ASP A 48 0.45 -18.01 -2.94
C ASP A 48 -0.39 -19.05 -2.19
N SER A 49 0.27 -19.95 -1.46
CA SER A 49 -0.42 -20.82 -0.51
C SER A 49 -1.02 -20.01 0.63
N LEU A 50 -2.02 -20.57 1.33
CA LEU A 50 -2.57 -19.93 2.54
C LEU A 50 -1.49 -19.64 3.59
N GLU A 51 -0.49 -20.52 3.71
CA GLU A 51 0.64 -20.31 4.60
C GLU A 51 1.51 -19.12 4.17
N THR A 52 1.79 -19.00 2.86
CA THR A 52 2.54 -17.86 2.31
C THR A 52 1.78 -16.56 2.51
N MET A 53 0.48 -16.55 2.20
CA MET A 53 -0.40 -15.41 2.45
C MET A 53 -0.37 -15.02 3.93
N SER A 54 -0.49 -15.98 4.84
CA SER A 54 -0.45 -15.75 6.29
C SER A 54 0.85 -15.05 6.73
N ARG A 55 2.01 -15.53 6.26
CA ARG A 55 3.31 -14.89 6.55
C ARG A 55 3.41 -13.48 5.97
N LEU A 56 2.88 -13.23 4.77
CA LEU A 56 2.92 -11.92 4.13
C LEU A 56 2.11 -10.87 4.90
N ILE A 57 0.90 -11.21 5.36
CA ILE A 57 0.00 -10.29 6.05
C ILE A 57 0.35 -10.11 7.54
N SER A 58 1.00 -11.09 8.15
CA SER A 58 1.36 -11.07 9.58
C SER A 58 2.39 -9.98 9.89
N ASN A 59 2.21 -9.22 10.97
CA ASN A 59 3.13 -8.16 11.41
C ASN A 59 4.20 -8.62 12.41
N GLN A 60 4.49 -9.93 12.45
CA GLN A 60 5.59 -10.40 13.29
C GLN A 60 6.94 -9.81 12.84
N PRO A 61 7.83 -9.45 13.79
CA PRO A 61 9.20 -9.11 13.46
C PRO A 61 9.80 -10.28 12.67
N GLN A 62 10.41 -9.99 11.52
CA GLN A 62 11.27 -10.98 10.90
C GLN A 62 12.50 -11.08 11.80
N GLY A 63 12.58 -12.18 12.56
CA GLY A 63 13.77 -12.55 13.32
C GLY A 63 14.94 -12.87 12.42
#